data_AF-A0A9E0TK23-F1
#
_entry.id   AF-A0A9E0TK23-F1
#
_cell.length_a   1.000
_cell.length_b   1.000
_cell.length_c   1.000
_cell.angle_alpha   90.00
_cell.angle_beta   90.00
_cell.angle_gamma   90.00
#
_symmetry.space_group_name_H-M   'P 1'
#
loop_
_entity.id
_entity.type
_entity.pdbx_description
1 polymer ?
#
loop_
_entity_poly.entity_id
_entity_poly.type
_entity_poly.pdbx_seq_one_letter_code
_entity_poly.pdbx_strand_id
1 'polypeptide(L)'
;MTARAKYLAKVLLTRMATLENAARKDAARRQELVAKVLLAEVGVSDFSLSNLVMVAMPDIVEGRATTTRELDELARFLDQHVAVLRD
;
A
#
# COMPACT_ATOMS: atom_id res chain seq x y z
N MET A 1 -0.34 0.25 -16.32
CA MET A 1 -0.31 1.01 -15.06
C MET A 1 -1.32 2.12 -15.13
N THR A 2 -2.45 1.95 -14.45
CA THR A 2 -3.52 2.93 -14.42
C THR A 2 -3.24 4.08 -13.44
N ALA A 3 -3.89 5.22 -13.65
CA ALA A 3 -3.84 6.36 -12.71
C ALA A 3 -4.37 5.94 -11.33
N ARG A 4 -5.35 5.04 -11.28
CA ARG A 4 -5.95 4.50 -10.06
C ARG A 4 -4.94 3.68 -9.25
N ALA A 5 -4.13 2.85 -9.90
CA ALA A 5 -3.07 2.10 -9.23
C ALA A 5 -1.98 3.01 -8.64
N LYS A 6 -1.57 4.06 -9.38
CA LYS A 6 -0.59 5.04 -8.88
C LYS A 6 -1.13 5.85 -7.70
N TYR A 7 -2.41 6.21 -7.73
CA TYR A 7 -3.09 6.87 -6.62
C TYR A 7 -3.13 5.96 -5.38
N LEU A 8 -3.57 4.71 -5.53
CA LEU A 8 -3.65 3.76 -4.40
C LEU A 8 -2.28 3.50 -3.79
N ALA A 9 -1.23 3.33 -4.60
CA ALA A 9 0.15 3.19 -4.12
C ALA A 9 0.57 4.41 -3.28
N LYS A 10 0.27 5.62 -3.76
CA LYS A 10 0.57 6.86 -3.04
C LYS A 10 -0.15 6.92 -1.69
N VAL A 11 -1.44 6.54 -1.65
CA VAL A 11 -2.22 6.52 -0.41
C VAL A 11 -1.63 5.52 0.59
N LEU A 12 -1.34 4.29 0.15
CA LEU A 12 -0.74 3.25 1.00
C LEU A 12 0.60 3.68 1.60
N LEU A 13 1.51 4.20 0.77
CA LEU A 13 2.84 4.64 1.21
C LEU A 13 2.74 5.81 2.19
N THR A 14 1.86 6.79 1.91
CA THR A 14 1.65 7.94 2.79
C THR A 14 1.11 7.51 4.15
N ARG A 15 0.06 6.68 4.16
CA ARG A 15 -0.58 6.20 5.39
C ARG A 15 0.35 5.32 6.21
N MET A 16 1.14 4.47 5.54
CA MET A 16 2.15 3.64 6.20
C MET A 16 3.26 4.50 6.81
N ALA A 17 3.77 5.52 6.10
CA ALA A 17 4.75 6.44 6.67
C ALA A 17 4.21 7.18 7.90
N THR A 18 2.95 7.60 7.88
CA THR A 18 2.30 8.18 9.08
C THR A 18 2.23 7.18 10.23
N LEU A 19 1.89 5.91 9.96
CA LEU A 19 1.83 4.87 10.98
C LEU A 19 3.20 4.59 11.60
N GLU A 20 4.25 4.46 10.77
CA GLU A 20 5.62 4.22 11.22
C GLU A 20 6.18 5.36 12.07
N ASN A 21 5.81 6.61 11.77
CA ASN A 21 6.20 7.76 12.58
C ASN A 21 5.44 7.81 13.92
N ALA A 22 4.23 7.26 13.99
CA ALA A 22 3.38 7.32 15.18
C ALA A 22 3.57 6.12 16.14
N ALA A 23 4.07 4.98 15.65
CA ALA A 23 4.17 3.75 16.41
C ALA A 23 5.41 2.93 16.03
N ARG A 24 5.97 2.18 17.01
CA ARG A 24 7.03 1.19 16.73
C ARG A 24 6.46 0.07 15.86
N LYS A 25 6.95 -0.05 14.61
CA LYS A 25 6.96 -1.22 13.70
C LYS A 25 6.08 -2.42 14.10
N ASP A 26 4.78 -2.24 14.25
CA ASP A 26 3.84 -3.31 14.61
C ASP A 26 3.24 -3.93 13.35
N ALA A 27 3.64 -5.18 13.06
CA ALA A 27 3.20 -5.91 11.88
C ALA A 27 1.66 -6.06 11.80
N ALA A 28 0.98 -6.24 12.93
CA ALA A 28 -0.47 -6.38 12.95
C ALA A 28 -1.17 -5.06 12.55
N ARG A 29 -0.66 -3.92 13.04
CA ARG A 29 -1.18 -2.60 12.67
C ARG A 29 -0.90 -2.24 11.21
N ARG A 30 0.27 -2.62 10.69
CA ARG A 30 0.59 -2.44 9.26
C ARG A 30 -0.40 -3.19 8.38
N GLN A 31 -0.66 -4.45 8.73
CA GLN A 31 -1.61 -5.29 8.02
C GLN A 31 -3.03 -4.75 8.09
N GLU A 32 -3.46 -4.31 9.28
CA GLU A 32 -4.76 -3.68 9.47
C GLU A 32 -4.91 -2.40 8.63
N LEU A 33 -3.86 -1.58 8.54
CA LEU A 33 -3.85 -0.38 7.71
C LEU A 33 -4.01 -0.71 6.23
N VAL A 34 -3.27 -1.69 5.71
CA VAL A 34 -3.38 -2.12 4.31
C VAL A 34 -4.81 -2.59 4.02
N ALA A 35 -5.36 -3.47 4.87
CA ALA A 35 -6.73 -3.96 4.70
C ALA A 35 -7.78 -2.83 4.70
N LYS A 36 -7.65 -1.86 5.62
CA LYS A 36 -8.54 -0.69 5.67
C LYS A 36 -8.46 0.18 4.43
N VAL A 37 -7.25 0.43 3.91
CA VAL A 37 -7.07 1.25 2.71
C VAL A 37 -7.63 0.53 1.48
N LEU A 38 -7.38 -0.78 1.33
CA LEU A 38 -7.95 -1.56 0.23
C LEU A 38 -9.47 -1.57 0.27
N LEU A 39 -10.06 -1.72 1.45
CA LEU A 39 -11.51 -1.67 1.62
C LEU A 39 -12.07 -0.29 1.28
N ALA A 40 -11.45 0.78 1.77
CA ALA A 40 -11.96 2.15 1.61
C ALA A 40 -11.81 2.68 0.17
N GLU A 41 -10.69 2.43 -0.49
CA GLU A 41 -10.38 3.04 -1.78
C GLU A 41 -10.87 2.21 -2.98
N VAL A 42 -10.95 0.88 -2.81
CA VAL A 42 -11.27 -0.05 -3.90
C VAL A 42 -12.27 -1.14 -3.52
N GLY A 43 -12.82 -1.12 -2.30
CA GLY A 43 -13.88 -2.05 -1.89
C GLY A 43 -13.42 -3.49 -1.69
N VAL A 44 -12.11 -3.74 -1.56
CA VAL A 44 -11.58 -5.11 -1.45
C VAL A 44 -11.33 -5.47 0.01
N SER A 45 -11.97 -6.54 0.47
CA SER A 45 -11.83 -7.11 1.83
C SER A 45 -11.04 -8.43 1.87
N ASP A 46 -10.34 -8.78 0.79
CA ASP A 46 -9.55 -10.01 0.72
C ASP A 46 -8.29 -9.92 1.60
N PHE A 47 -8.25 -10.78 2.62
CA PHE A 47 -7.12 -10.91 3.54
C PHE A 47 -5.84 -11.39 2.85
N SER A 48 -5.96 -12.31 1.89
CA SER A 48 -4.82 -12.85 1.14
C SER A 48 -4.18 -11.76 0.29
N LEU A 49 -5.02 -10.95 -0.37
CA LEU A 49 -4.55 -9.80 -1.13
C LEU A 49 -3.89 -8.75 -0.21
N SER A 50 -4.46 -8.50 0.97
CA SER A 50 -3.88 -7.56 1.94
C SER A 50 -2.47 -7.99 2.38
N ASN A 51 -2.26 -9.29 2.64
CA ASN A 51 -0.93 -9.84 2.92
C ASN A 51 0.02 -9.72 1.73
N LEU A 52 -0.48 -10.02 0.54
CA LEU A 52 0.30 -9.95 -0.69
C LEU A 52 0.76 -8.51 -0.97
N VAL A 53 -0.11 -7.52 -0.76
CA VAL A 53 0.23 -6.09 -0.83
C VAL A 53 1.25 -5.71 0.24
N MET A 54 1.08 -6.18 1.48
CA MET A 54 2.03 -5.90 2.57
C MET A 54 3.44 -6.40 2.25
N VAL A 55 3.58 -7.59 1.65
CA VAL A 55 4.88 -8.13 1.22
C VAL A 55 5.51 -7.31 0.09
N ALA A 56 4.70 -6.76 -0.81
CA ALA A 56 5.17 -5.92 -1.91
C ALA A 56 5.47 -4.48 -1.50
N MET A 57 5.12 -4.06 -0.28
CA MET A 57 5.44 -2.72 0.18
C MET A 57 6.94 -2.55 0.37
N PRO A 58 7.51 -1.40 -0.04
CA PRO A 58 8.89 -1.08 0.27
C PRO A 58 9.08 -0.85 1.76
N ASP A 59 10.30 -1.07 2.25
CA ASP A 59 10.65 -0.75 3.63
C ASP A 59 10.51 0.75 3.89
N ILE A 60 9.60 1.11 4.78
CA ILE A 60 9.41 2.49 5.19
C ILE A 60 10.41 2.76 6.32
N VAL A 61 11.35 3.66 6.06
CA VAL A 61 12.39 4.07 7.02
C VAL A 61 12.04 5.47 7.51
N GLU A 62 12.05 5.65 8.82
CA GLU A 62 11.80 6.94 9.46
C GLU A 62 12.74 8.01 8.91
N GLY A 63 12.20 9.19 8.59
CA GLY A 63 12.95 10.30 8.02
C GLY A 63 13.38 10.13 6.55
N ARG A 64 13.11 8.98 5.90
CA ARG A 64 13.39 8.76 4.48
C ARG A 64 12.12 8.96 3.65
N ALA A 65 12.17 9.89 2.70
CA ALA A 65 11.10 10.05 1.73
C ALA A 65 11.03 8.82 0.80
N THR A 66 9.80 8.36 0.52
CA THR A 66 9.56 7.36 -0.53
C THR A 66 9.97 7.91 -1.88
N THR A 67 10.74 7.13 -2.63
CA THR A 67 11.23 7.50 -3.95
C THR A 67 10.16 7.30 -5.02
N THR A 68 10.27 8.02 -6.14
CA THR A 68 9.41 7.81 -7.31
C THR A 68 9.48 6.37 -7.82
N ARG A 69 10.66 5.75 -7.72
CA ARG A 69 10.87 4.35 -8.12
C ARG A 69 10.04 3.39 -7.27
N GLU A 70 10.11 3.51 -5.94
CA GLU A 70 9.32 2.69 -5.00
C GLU A 70 7.81 2.86 -5.21
N LEU A 71 7.38 4.10 -5.49
CA LEU A 71 5.99 4.39 -5.84
C LEU A 71 5.57 3.66 -7.13
N ASP A 72 6.38 3.74 -8.18
CA ASP A 72 6.06 3.13 -9.47
C ASP A 72 6.12 1.58 -9.42
N GLU A 73 7.03 1.01 -8.62
CA GLU A 73 7.12 -0.44 -8.38
C GLU A 73 5.86 -0.96 -7.66
N LEU A 74 5.43 -0.30 -6.57
CA LEU A 74 4.20 -0.66 -5.87
C LEU A 74 2.96 -0.43 -6.75
N ALA A 75 2.90 0.68 -7.50
CA ALA A 75 1.79 0.95 -8.40
C ALA A 75 1.67 -0.12 -9.50
N ARG A 76 2.78 -0.57 -10.07
CA ARG A 76 2.80 -1.67 -11.04
C ARG A 76 2.33 -2.98 -10.41
N PHE A 77 2.76 -3.27 -9.18
CA PHE A 77 2.30 -4.44 -8.45
C PHE A 77 0.79 -4.43 -8.23
N LEU A 78 0.23 -3.31 -7.79
CA LEU A 78 -1.21 -3.15 -7.56
C LEU A 78 -2.00 -3.28 -8.87
N ASP A 79 -1.52 -2.66 -9.94
CA ASP A 79 -2.08 -2.80 -11.30
C ASP A 79 -2.06 -4.26 -11.78
N GLN A 80 -1.14 -5.08 -11.26
CA GLN A 80 -1.02 -6.50 -11.60
C GLN A 80 -1.99 -7.42 -10.83
N HIS A 81 -2.26 -7.10 -9.57
CA HIS A 81 -2.90 -8.03 -8.63
C HIS A 81 -4.26 -7.57 -8.10
N VAL A 82 -4.62 -6.29 -8.28
CA VAL A 82 -5.92 -5.75 -7.85
C VAL A 82 -6.79 -5.54 -9.09
N ALA A 83 -7.64 -6.53 -9.40
CA ALA A 83 -8.42 -6.57 -10.64
C ALA A 83 -9.26 -5.30 -10.86
N VAL A 84 -9.89 -4.80 -9.80
CA VAL A 84 -10.75 -3.59 -9.82
C VAL A 84 -10.02 -2.28 -10.15
N LEU A 85 -8.69 -2.30 -10.29
CA LEU A 85 -7.90 -1.17 -10.76
C LEU A 85 -7.75 -1.11 -12.29
N ARG A 86 -8.19 -2.16 -12.99
CA ARG A 86 -8.10 -2.31 -14.45
C ARG A 86 -9.41 -2.03 -15.18
N ASP A 87 -10.51 -2.03 -14.44
CA ASP A 87 -11.84 -1.63 -14.90
C ASP A 87 -11.97 -0.10 -14.93
#